data_AF-A0A2S2NLB5-F1
#
_entry.id   AF-A0A2S2NLB5-F1
#
_cell.length_a   1.000
_cell.length_b   1.000
_cell.length_c   1.000
_cell.angle_alpha   90.00
_cell.angle_beta   90.00
_cell.angle_gamma   90.00
#
_symmetry.space_group_name_H-M   'P 1'
#
loop_
_entity.id
_entity.type
_entity.pdbx_description
1 polymer ?
#
loop_
_entity_poly.entity_id
_entity_poly.type
_entity_poly.pdbx_seq_one_letter_code
_entity_poly.pdbx_strand_id
1 'polypeptide(L)'
;MTCKNCELHGLRETRFVKARVDEKKRHVEWDFELDQCMFLGQYSVEGQVLILPIKGDGDANITVNGITFTYLYDYDLVKRANERDYVDITKSELKFNANGMKLKLDNLFNGDKLLGDNMNLFLNENWRDLLKEFGPAIGDAFGTIMKNTLGSVSDLVPYDFIFPTS
;
A
#
# COMPACT_ATOMS: atom_id res chain seq x y z
N MET A 1 -5.57 -17.20 2.18
CA MET A 1 -6.39 -16.13 2.79
C MET A 1 -7.19 -15.46 1.67
N THR A 2 -8.44 -15.11 1.93
CA THR A 2 -9.25 -14.27 1.03
C THR A 2 -9.83 -13.09 1.82
N CYS A 3 -10.04 -11.96 1.15
CA CYS A 3 -10.78 -10.82 1.69
C CYS A 3 -11.90 -10.44 0.71
N LYS A 4 -13.08 -10.11 1.23
CA LYS A 4 -14.25 -9.61 0.50
C LYS A 4 -14.75 -8.33 1.15
N ASN A 5 -15.42 -7.48 0.35
CA ASN A 5 -15.98 -6.21 0.82
C ASN A 5 -14.95 -5.37 1.58
N CYS A 6 -13.72 -5.35 1.08
CA CYS A 6 -12.59 -4.71 1.74
C CYS A 6 -12.62 -3.21 1.42
N GLU A 7 -12.62 -2.40 2.45
CA GLU A 7 -12.61 -0.95 2.37
C GLU A 7 -11.36 -0.39 3.04
N LEU A 8 -10.77 0.62 2.41
CA LEU A 8 -9.63 1.34 2.94
C LEU A 8 -10.01 2.80 3.18
N HIS A 9 -9.90 3.20 4.44
CA HIS A 9 -10.27 4.52 4.93
C HIS A 9 -9.02 5.32 5.34
N GLY A 10 -9.09 6.65 5.18
CA GLY A 10 -8.06 7.59 5.64
C GLY A 10 -7.09 8.09 4.56
N LEU A 11 -7.05 7.48 3.37
CA LEU A 11 -6.11 7.89 2.31
C LEU A 11 -6.22 9.36 1.90
N ARG A 12 -7.38 9.99 2.07
CA ARG A 12 -7.58 11.43 1.79
C ARG A 12 -6.68 12.34 2.63
N GLU A 13 -6.31 11.91 3.83
CA GLU A 13 -5.47 12.67 4.76
C GLU A 13 -3.97 12.52 4.48
N THR A 14 -3.61 11.82 3.40
CA THR A 14 -2.23 11.66 2.96
C THR A 14 -1.61 13.02 2.64
N ARG A 15 -0.46 13.30 3.23
CA ARG A 15 0.31 14.52 2.98
C ARG A 15 1.51 14.20 2.10
N PHE A 16 1.65 14.95 1.02
CA PHE A 16 2.87 14.96 0.24
C PHE A 16 3.96 15.73 1.00
N VAL A 17 5.14 15.13 1.12
CA VAL A 17 6.27 15.72 1.87
C VAL A 17 7.26 16.36 0.90
N LYS A 18 7.77 15.59 -0.06
CA LYS A 18 8.75 16.07 -1.03
C LYS A 18 8.83 15.18 -2.26
N ALA A 19 9.26 15.77 -3.37
CA ALA A 19 9.68 15.06 -4.57
C ALA A 19 11.19 15.19 -4.76
N ARG A 20 11.81 14.12 -5.23
CA ARG A 20 13.17 14.11 -5.78
C ARG A 20 13.05 13.63 -7.22
N VAL A 21 13.57 14.42 -8.15
CA VAL A 21 13.49 14.14 -9.58
C VAL A 21 14.90 14.23 -10.14
N ASP A 22 15.35 13.16 -10.78
CA ASP A 22 16.57 13.11 -11.58
C ASP A 22 16.17 12.89 -13.04
N GLU A 23 15.94 13.99 -13.77
CA GLU A 23 15.51 13.95 -15.18
C GLU A 23 16.54 13.25 -16.07
N LYS A 24 17.84 13.32 -15.73
CA LYS A 24 18.91 12.65 -16.49
C LYS A 24 18.83 11.15 -16.35
N LYS A 25 18.55 10.66 -15.14
CA LYS A 25 18.32 9.24 -14.88
C LYS A 25 16.87 8.80 -15.14
N ARG A 26 15.97 9.73 -15.44
CA ARG A 26 14.52 9.52 -15.56
C ARG A 26 13.94 8.80 -14.34
N HIS A 27 14.36 9.25 -13.17
CA HIS A 27 14.02 8.64 -11.89
C HIS A 27 13.30 9.65 -11.01
N VAL A 28 12.20 9.21 -10.40
CA VAL A 28 11.39 10.04 -9.50
C VAL A 28 11.12 9.30 -8.20
N GLU A 29 11.25 10.03 -7.09
CA GLU A 29 10.84 9.58 -5.77
C GLU A 29 9.90 10.60 -5.13
N TRP A 30 8.77 10.14 -4.63
CA TRP A 30 7.81 10.94 -3.88
C TRP A 30 7.64 10.38 -2.48
N ASP A 31 7.83 11.23 -1.48
CA ASP A 31 7.59 10.88 -0.08
C ASP A 31 6.25 11.40 0.39
N PHE A 32 5.56 10.55 1.14
CA PHE A 32 4.26 10.82 1.72
C PHE A 32 4.23 10.41 3.18
N GLU A 33 3.34 11.07 3.92
CA GLU A 33 3.01 10.77 5.30
C GLU A 33 1.49 10.59 5.45
N LEU A 34 1.09 9.65 6.30
CA LEU A 34 -0.30 9.45 6.68
C LEU A 34 -0.38 9.07 8.15
N ASP A 35 -1.10 9.87 8.95
CA ASP A 35 -1.14 9.67 10.40
C ASP A 35 -1.85 8.36 10.77
N GLN A 36 -2.91 8.01 10.06
CA GLN A 36 -3.67 6.79 10.29
C GLN A 36 -4.40 6.34 9.02
N CYS A 37 -4.43 5.03 8.76
CA CYS A 37 -5.39 4.41 7.86
C CYS A 37 -6.08 3.22 8.53
N MET A 38 -7.26 2.87 8.02
CA MET A 38 -8.04 1.74 8.53
C MET A 38 -8.52 0.87 7.38
N PHE A 39 -8.33 -0.42 7.52
CA PHE A 39 -8.81 -1.44 6.62
C PHE A 39 -9.91 -2.25 7.32
N LEU A 40 -11.09 -2.28 6.69
CA LEU A 40 -12.24 -3.03 7.13
C LEU A 40 -12.61 -4.05 6.06
N GLY A 41 -13.05 -5.24 6.43
CA GLY A 41 -13.53 -6.20 5.44
C GLY A 41 -13.81 -7.56 6.03
N GLN A 42 -14.35 -8.45 5.19
CA GLN A 42 -14.64 -9.83 5.56
C GLN A 42 -13.45 -10.71 5.16
N TYR A 43 -12.86 -11.39 6.13
CA TYR A 43 -11.72 -12.27 5.90
C TYR A 43 -12.14 -13.74 6.01
N SER A 44 -11.43 -14.59 5.26
CA SER A 44 -11.44 -16.04 5.45
C SER A 44 -10.02 -16.57 5.37
N VAL A 45 -9.57 -17.22 6.43
CA VAL A 45 -8.20 -17.71 6.58
C VAL A 45 -8.21 -19.14 7.13
N GLU A 46 -7.37 -19.97 6.56
CA GLU A 46 -6.98 -21.27 7.09
C GLU A 46 -5.52 -21.46 6.70
N GLY A 47 -4.65 -21.64 7.69
CA GLY A 47 -3.21 -21.74 7.46
C GLY A 47 -2.41 -21.43 8.71
N GLN A 48 -1.30 -20.74 8.52
CA GLN A 48 -0.35 -20.41 9.57
C GLN A 48 0.08 -18.95 9.41
N VAL A 49 0.18 -18.25 10.54
CA VAL A 49 0.70 -16.88 10.62
C VAL A 49 1.92 -16.91 11.54
N LEU A 50 3.07 -16.44 11.03
CA LEU A 50 4.38 -16.67 11.66
C LEU A 50 4.59 -18.16 11.98
N ILE A 51 4.42 -18.55 13.25
CA ILE A 51 4.57 -19.93 13.75
C ILE A 51 3.26 -20.56 14.24
N LEU A 52 2.16 -19.81 14.28
CA LEU A 52 0.90 -20.27 14.87
C LEU A 52 -0.14 -20.61 13.81
N PRO A 53 -0.84 -21.74 13.95
CA PRO A 53 -1.98 -22.06 13.10
C PRO A 53 -3.10 -21.05 13.33
N ILE A 54 -3.74 -20.63 12.25
CA ILE A 54 -4.86 -19.69 12.28
C ILE A 54 -5.98 -20.21 11.37
N LYS A 55 -7.20 -20.16 11.88
CA LYS A 55 -8.41 -20.45 11.14
C LYS A 55 -9.51 -19.48 11.57
N GLY A 56 -10.23 -18.89 10.63
CA GLY A 56 -11.32 -17.98 10.94
C GLY A 56 -12.01 -17.47 9.68
N ASP A 57 -13.27 -17.12 9.83
CA ASP A 57 -14.10 -16.52 8.79
C ASP A 57 -15.02 -15.49 9.44
N GLY A 58 -14.80 -14.20 9.18
CA GLY A 58 -15.48 -13.13 9.91
C GLY A 58 -15.04 -11.75 9.49
N ASP A 59 -15.31 -10.76 10.35
CA ASP A 59 -14.91 -9.38 10.10
C ASP A 59 -13.48 -9.12 10.58
N ALA A 60 -12.75 -8.33 9.79
CA ALA A 60 -11.42 -7.83 10.08
C ALA A 60 -11.45 -6.31 10.21
N ASN A 61 -10.80 -5.80 11.26
CA ASN A 61 -10.48 -4.39 11.42
C ASN A 61 -8.99 -4.25 11.68
N ILE A 62 -8.29 -3.57 10.77
CA ILE A 62 -6.86 -3.31 10.86
C ILE A 62 -6.67 -1.80 10.83
N THR A 63 -6.07 -1.25 11.88
CA THR A 63 -5.71 0.17 11.94
C THR A 63 -4.20 0.30 11.96
N VAL A 64 -3.65 1.12 11.05
CA VAL A 64 -2.22 1.38 10.93
C VAL A 64 -1.95 2.86 11.18
N ASN A 65 -0.94 3.16 12.00
CA ASN A 65 -0.63 4.51 12.47
C ASN A 65 0.80 4.93 12.10
N GLY A 66 0.97 6.23 11.87
CA GLY A 66 2.26 6.87 11.58
C GLY A 66 2.93 6.23 10.38
N ILE A 67 2.25 6.26 9.24
CA ILE A 67 2.68 5.65 8.00
C ILE A 67 3.56 6.64 7.25
N THR A 68 4.72 6.18 6.80
CA THR A 68 5.54 6.88 5.81
C THR A 68 5.67 5.99 4.60
N PHE A 69 5.56 6.54 3.41
CA PHE A 69 5.80 5.77 2.20
C PHE A 69 6.49 6.59 1.13
N THR A 70 7.38 5.92 0.40
CA THR A 70 8.08 6.45 -0.76
C THR A 70 7.61 5.68 -1.98
N TYR A 71 7.03 6.39 -2.94
CA TYR A 71 6.76 5.85 -4.27
C TYR A 71 7.92 6.23 -5.19
N LEU A 72 8.58 5.24 -5.75
CA LEU A 72 9.69 5.39 -6.67
C LEU A 72 9.25 4.90 -8.04
N TYR A 73 9.60 5.61 -9.09
CA TYR A 73 9.39 5.12 -10.44
C TYR A 73 10.44 5.62 -11.42
N ASP A 74 10.73 4.77 -12.40
CA ASP A 74 11.48 5.11 -13.60
C ASP A 74 10.49 5.34 -14.74
N TYR A 75 10.85 6.21 -15.67
CA TYR A 75 10.04 6.47 -16.85
C TYR A 75 10.88 6.56 -18.12
N ASP A 76 10.21 6.32 -19.25
CA ASP A 76 10.71 6.66 -20.57
C ASP A 76 9.83 7.73 -21.21
N LEU A 77 10.35 8.31 -22.30
CA LEU A 77 9.60 9.27 -23.11
C LEU A 77 9.13 8.60 -24.39
N VAL A 78 7.82 8.66 -24.64
CA VAL A 78 7.20 8.14 -25.85
C VAL A 78 6.55 9.26 -26.64
N LYS A 79 6.89 9.37 -27.93
CA LYS A 79 6.21 10.30 -28.84
C LYS A 79 4.82 9.79 -29.19
N ARG A 80 3.83 10.68 -29.14
CA ARG A 80 2.46 10.40 -29.58
C ARG A 80 2.15 11.05 -30.93
N ALA A 81 0.93 10.84 -31.42
CA ALA A 81 0.47 11.32 -32.73
C ALA A 81 0.52 12.85 -32.89
N ASN A 82 0.50 13.61 -31.79
CA ASN A 82 0.69 15.06 -31.78
C ASN A 82 2.17 15.49 -31.73
N GLU A 83 3.10 14.54 -31.95
CA GLU A 83 4.56 14.71 -31.98
C GLU A 83 5.20 15.16 -30.66
N ARG A 84 4.42 15.23 -29.57
CA ARG A 84 4.90 15.56 -28.22
C ARG A 84 5.32 14.31 -27.46
N ASP A 85 6.27 14.49 -26.55
CA ASP A 85 6.75 13.45 -25.64
C ASP A 85 5.81 13.30 -24.45
N TYR A 86 5.54 12.06 -24.06
CA TYR A 86 4.72 11.69 -22.90
C TYR A 86 5.51 10.74 -22.01
N VAL A 87 5.23 10.80 -20.70
CA VAL A 87 5.84 9.92 -19.70
C VAL A 87 5.20 8.55 -19.80
N ASP A 88 6.02 7.51 -20.00
CA ASP A 88 5.64 6.11 -19.88
C ASP A 88 6.35 5.48 -18.68
N ILE A 89 5.59 4.99 -17.69
CA ILE A 89 6.15 4.46 -16.44
C ILE A 89 6.60 3.02 -16.64
N THR A 90 7.90 2.80 -16.65
CA THR A 90 8.48 1.49 -16.95
C THR A 90 8.60 0.63 -15.71
N LYS A 91 9.11 1.19 -14.61
CA LYS A 91 9.28 0.52 -13.32
C LYS A 91 8.72 1.38 -12.21
N SER A 92 8.15 0.73 -11.19
CA SER A 92 7.71 1.42 -10.00
C SER A 92 7.80 0.52 -8.78
N GLU A 93 8.08 1.11 -7.63
CA GLU A 93 8.15 0.44 -6.34
C GLU A 93 7.51 1.34 -5.28
N LEU A 94 6.78 0.74 -4.35
CA LEU A 94 6.26 1.45 -3.19
C LEU A 94 6.86 0.84 -1.93
N LYS A 95 7.66 1.65 -1.23
CA LYS A 95 8.23 1.30 0.08
C LYS A 95 7.43 2.02 1.14
N PHE A 96 7.09 1.33 2.22
CA PHE A 96 6.41 1.96 3.33
C PHE A 96 6.90 1.44 4.67
N ASN A 97 6.70 2.26 5.69
CA ASN A 97 6.89 1.93 7.09
C ASN A 97 5.67 2.40 7.88
N ALA A 98 5.49 1.84 9.07
CA ALA A 98 4.47 2.26 10.01
C ALA A 98 5.02 2.29 11.43
N ASN A 99 4.47 3.18 12.26
CA ASN A 99 4.82 3.30 13.67
C ASN A 99 3.99 2.39 14.58
N GLY A 100 2.82 1.94 14.11
CA GLY A 100 1.99 0.98 14.82
C GLY A 100 0.95 0.34 13.92
N MET A 101 0.56 -0.88 14.25
CA MET A 101 -0.56 -1.59 13.64
C MET A 101 -1.35 -2.31 14.72
N LYS A 102 -2.67 -2.19 14.66
CA LYS A 102 -3.61 -2.95 15.49
C LYS A 102 -4.53 -3.76 14.62
N LEU A 103 -4.76 -5.02 14.98
CA LEU A 103 -5.62 -5.93 14.25
C LEU A 103 -6.68 -6.50 15.20
N LYS A 104 -7.90 -6.60 14.69
CA LYS A 104 -8.98 -7.38 15.30
C LYS A 104 -9.60 -8.27 14.23
N LEU A 105 -9.54 -9.57 14.47
CA LEU A 105 -10.18 -10.60 13.66
C LEU A 105 -11.26 -11.27 14.50
N ASP A 106 -12.50 -11.23 14.03
CA ASP A 106 -13.64 -11.86 14.68
C ASP A 106 -13.86 -13.28 14.17
N ASN A 107 -14.56 -14.10 14.97
CA ASN A 107 -14.88 -15.51 14.64
C ASN A 107 -13.65 -16.39 14.30
N LEU A 108 -12.50 -16.12 14.93
CA LEU A 108 -11.36 -17.03 14.92
C LEU A 108 -11.74 -18.35 15.62
N PHE A 109 -11.20 -19.46 15.11
CA PHE A 109 -11.39 -20.82 15.64
C PHE A 109 -12.86 -21.19 15.86
N ASN A 110 -13.72 -20.86 14.88
CA ASN A 110 -15.17 -21.07 14.94
C ASN A 110 -15.84 -20.41 16.15
N GLY A 111 -15.32 -19.25 16.58
CA GLY A 111 -15.91 -18.46 17.66
C GLY A 111 -15.42 -18.83 19.07
N ASP A 112 -14.40 -19.67 19.20
CA ASP A 112 -13.76 -19.91 20.50
C ASP A 112 -13.11 -18.62 21.00
N LYS A 113 -13.70 -18.03 22.05
CA LYS A 113 -13.30 -16.73 22.58
C LYS A 113 -11.88 -16.76 23.15
N LEU A 114 -11.49 -17.83 23.84
CA LEU A 114 -10.18 -17.91 24.47
C LEU A 114 -9.07 -17.98 23.40
N LEU A 115 -9.24 -18.85 22.41
CA LEU A 115 -8.28 -18.97 21.30
C LEU A 115 -8.26 -17.72 20.44
N GLY A 116 -9.44 -17.15 20.14
CA GLY A 116 -9.56 -15.93 19.35
C GLY A 116 -8.94 -14.70 20.01
N ASP A 117 -9.16 -14.51 21.32
CA ASP A 117 -8.59 -13.38 22.05
C ASP A 117 -7.06 -13.52 22.17
N ASN A 118 -6.55 -14.73 22.45
CA ASN A 118 -5.12 -15.00 22.50
C ASN A 118 -4.43 -14.83 21.13
N MET A 119 -5.08 -15.26 20.05
CA MET A 119 -4.55 -15.06 18.70
C MET A 119 -4.54 -13.57 18.32
N ASN A 120 -5.60 -12.83 18.63
CA ASN A 120 -5.59 -11.37 18.43
C ASN A 120 -4.46 -10.71 19.24
N LEU A 121 -4.24 -11.11 20.50
CA LEU A 121 -3.13 -10.60 21.31
C LEU A 121 -1.79 -10.89 20.64
N PHE A 122 -1.56 -12.15 20.22
CA PHE A 122 -0.35 -12.56 19.52
C PHE A 122 -0.11 -11.73 18.26
N LEU A 123 -1.14 -11.52 17.42
CA LEU A 123 -1.01 -10.72 16.20
C LEU A 123 -0.63 -9.26 16.51
N ASN A 124 -1.25 -8.68 17.54
CA ASN A 124 -0.96 -7.30 17.96
C ASN A 124 0.42 -7.16 18.61
N GLU A 125 0.91 -8.15 19.35
CA GLU A 125 2.25 -8.12 19.93
C GLU A 125 3.34 -8.27 18.86
N ASN A 126 3.06 -9.07 17.83
CA ASN A 126 3.99 -9.37 16.74
C ASN A 126 3.73 -8.55 15.48
N TRP A 127 3.01 -7.42 15.59
CA TRP A 127 2.58 -6.63 14.44
C TRP A 127 3.74 -6.21 13.51
N ARG A 128 4.94 -5.97 14.06
CA ARG A 128 6.12 -5.60 13.28
C ARG A 128 6.58 -6.73 12.37
N ASP A 129 6.54 -7.96 12.85
CA ASP A 129 6.95 -9.12 12.05
C ASP A 129 5.88 -9.49 11.03
N LEU A 130 4.59 -9.33 11.37
CA LEU A 130 3.50 -9.38 10.39
C LEU A 130 3.69 -8.34 9.28
N LEU A 131 4.07 -7.11 9.63
CA LEU A 131 4.31 -6.06 8.64
C LEU A 131 5.49 -6.39 7.74
N LYS A 132 6.54 -7.04 8.24
CA LYS A 132 7.66 -7.51 7.41
C LYS A 132 7.25 -8.65 6.48
N GLU A 133 6.41 -9.57 6.96
CA GLU A 133 5.94 -10.73 6.19
C GLU A 133 4.99 -10.30 5.06
N PHE A 134 3.99 -9.47 5.37
CA PHE A 134 2.95 -9.07 4.41
C PHE A 134 3.25 -7.75 3.70
N GLY A 135 4.19 -6.95 4.20
CA GLY A 135 4.57 -5.66 3.67
C GLY A 135 4.89 -5.66 2.18
N PRO A 136 5.71 -6.59 1.65
CA PRO A 136 6.02 -6.64 0.22
C PRO A 136 4.75 -6.74 -0.66
N ALA A 137 3.83 -7.66 -0.32
CA ALA A 137 2.59 -7.84 -1.08
C ALA A 137 1.67 -6.60 -1.00
N ILE A 138 1.62 -5.94 0.15
CA ILE A 138 0.90 -4.67 0.33
C ILE A 138 1.53 -3.58 -0.53
N GLY A 139 2.86 -3.46 -0.51
CA GLY A 139 3.63 -2.53 -1.32
C GLY A 139 3.38 -2.72 -2.82
N ASP A 140 3.38 -3.97 -3.30
CA ASP A 140 3.09 -4.29 -4.70
C ASP A 140 1.67 -3.90 -5.12
N ALA A 141 0.67 -4.17 -4.26
CA ALA A 141 -0.71 -3.82 -4.53
C ALA A 141 -0.90 -2.30 -4.63
N PHE A 142 -0.39 -1.54 -3.66
CA PHE A 142 -0.46 -0.07 -3.70
C PHE A 142 0.43 0.53 -4.81
N GLY A 143 1.58 -0.06 -5.09
CA GLY A 143 2.47 0.34 -6.19
C GLY A 143 1.77 0.20 -7.54
N THR A 144 0.98 -0.87 -7.72
CA THR A 144 0.14 -1.07 -8.91
C THR A 144 -0.95 -0.01 -9.02
N ILE A 145 -1.63 0.33 -7.92
CA ILE A 145 -2.63 1.39 -7.88
C ILE A 145 -2.00 2.73 -8.28
N MET A 146 -0.87 3.10 -7.66
CA MET A 146 -0.13 4.33 -7.97
C MET A 146 0.31 4.38 -9.43
N LYS A 147 0.86 3.28 -9.96
CA LYS A 147 1.27 3.19 -11.37
C LYS A 147 0.09 3.42 -12.32
N ASN A 148 -1.05 2.77 -12.07
CA ASN A 148 -2.22 2.90 -12.92
C ASN A 148 -2.83 4.32 -12.88
N THR A 149 -2.91 4.91 -11.68
CA THR A 149 -3.36 6.29 -11.51
C THR A 149 -2.44 7.27 -12.22
N LEU A 150 -1.12 7.15 -12.02
CA LEU A 150 -0.16 8.07 -12.62
C LEU A 150 -0.04 7.87 -14.13
N GLY A 151 -0.10 6.62 -14.61
CA GLY A 151 -0.12 6.31 -16.04
C GLY A 151 -1.30 6.96 -16.75
N SER A 152 -2.50 6.89 -16.15
CA SER A 152 -3.71 7.53 -16.71
C SER A 152 -3.57 9.05 -16.83
N VAL A 153 -2.90 9.70 -15.88
CA VAL A 153 -2.60 11.15 -15.93
C VAL A 153 -1.53 11.44 -16.98
N SER A 154 -0.45 10.66 -16.95
CA SER A 154 0.70 10.81 -17.85
C SER A 154 0.34 10.55 -19.30
N ASP A 155 -0.72 9.80 -19.57
CA ASP A 155 -1.26 9.58 -20.90
C ASP A 155 -1.94 10.82 -21.49
N LEU A 156 -2.43 11.71 -20.64
CA LEU A 156 -3.18 12.91 -21.03
C LEU A 156 -2.31 14.15 -21.09
N VAL A 157 -1.24 14.19 -20.29
CA VAL A 157 -0.40 15.38 -20.10
C VAL A 157 0.98 15.19 -20.74
N PRO A 158 1.36 16.03 -21.73
CA PRO A 158 2.70 15.97 -22.32
C PRO A 158 3.81 16.29 -21.30
N TYR A 159 5.01 15.75 -21.51
CA TYR A 159 6.16 15.87 -20.61
C TYR A 159 6.53 17.32 -20.27
N ASP A 160 6.51 18.22 -21.26
CA ASP A 160 6.87 19.63 -21.12
C ASP A 160 5.90 20.43 -20.22
N PHE A 161 4.68 19.93 -20.01
CA PHE A 161 3.75 20.51 -19.03
C PHE A 161 4.01 20.01 -17.60
N ILE A 162 4.52 18.78 -17.47
CA ILE A 162 4.87 18.19 -16.16
C ILE A 162 6.20 18.77 -15.67
N PHE A 163 7.18 18.91 -16.57
CA PHE A 163 8.52 19.43 -16.30
C PHE A 163 8.83 20.60 -17.26
N PRO A 164 8.28 21.80 -17.01
CA PRO A 164 8.51 22.95 -17.87
C PRO A 164 9.97 23.42 -17.76
N THR A 165 10.64 23.62 -18.90
CA THR A 165 11.94 24.28 -18.93
C THR A 165 11.82 25.69 -18.39
N SER A 166 12.63 26.01 -17.37
CA SER A 166 12.75 27.34 -16.78
C SER A 166 13.32 28.36 -17.76
#